data_AF-A0A6M3KKW3-F1
#
_entry.id   AF-A0A6M3KKW3-F1
#
_cell.length_a   1.000
_cell.length_b   1.000
_cell.length_c   1.000
_cell.angle_alpha   90.00
_cell.angle_beta   90.00
_cell.angle_gamma   90.00
#
_symmetry.space_group_name_H-M   'P 1'
#
loop_
_entity.id
_entity.type
_entity.pdbx_description
1 polymer ?
#
loop_
_entity_poly.entity_id
_entity_poly.type
_entity_poly.pdbx_seq_one_letter_code
_entity_poly.pdbx_strand_id
1 'polypeptide(L)' 'SAITYRNPYQVRHTFASSLLTAGQNPWYVAQQLGHEDVEMVFRTYGKFIREDYMKPRAEFRNAE' A
#
# COMPACT_ATOMS: atom_id res chain seq x y z
N SER A 1 6.99 -22.19 -24.77
CA SER A 1 7.29 -20.86 -24.18
C SER A 1 8.02 -21.06 -22.87
N ALA A 2 9.23 -20.53 -22.72
CA ALA A 2 9.96 -20.59 -21.45
C ALA A 2 9.51 -19.45 -20.52
N ILE A 3 9.54 -19.68 -19.21
CA ILE A 3 9.24 -18.64 -18.21
C ILE A 3 10.42 -17.65 -18.18
N THR A 4 10.17 -16.39 -18.50
CA THR A 4 11.17 -15.32 -18.38
C THR A 4 11.51 -15.09 -16.92
N TYR A 5 12.80 -14.89 -16.61
CA TYR A 5 13.24 -14.53 -15.27
C TYR A 5 12.48 -13.32 -14.71
N ARG A 6 12.02 -13.42 -13.46
CA ARG A 6 11.37 -12.34 -12.72
C ARG A 6 12.23 -12.00 -11.50
N ASN A 7 12.49 -10.71 -11.30
CA ASN A 7 13.26 -10.29 -10.14
C ASN A 7 12.48 -10.51 -8.83
N PRO A 8 13.17 -10.71 -7.68
CA PRO A 8 12.52 -10.83 -6.38
C PRO A 8 11.71 -9.60 -5.97
N TYR A 9 11.97 -8.45 -6.58
CA TYR A 9 11.24 -7.21 -6.31
C TYR A 9 9.76 -7.29 -6.71
N GLN A 10 9.43 -8.06 -7.75
CA GLN A 10 8.05 -8.28 -8.16
C GLN A 10 7.22 -9.06 -7.13
N VAL A 11 7.80 -10.07 -6.48
CA VAL A 11 7.08 -10.80 -5.43
C VAL A 11 6.89 -9.92 -4.19
N ARG A 12 7.87 -9.07 -3.85
CA ARG A 12 7.74 -8.05 -2.79
C ARG A 12 6.55 -7.11 -3.02
N HIS A 13 6.36 -6.64 -4.26
CA HIS A 13 5.21 -5.82 -4.62
C HIS A 13 3.88 -6.55 -4.54
N THR A 14 3.86 -7.81 -5.00
CA THR A 14 2.66 -8.65 -4.97
C THR A 14 2.22 -8.90 -3.53
N PHE A 15 3.17 -9.22 -2.65
CA PHE A 15 2.94 -9.41 -1.23
C PHE A 15 2.37 -8.15 -0.56
N ALA A 16 3.01 -7.00 -0.75
CA ALA A 16 2.55 -5.72 -0.20
C ALA A 16 1.13 -5.36 -0.66
N SER A 17 0.88 -5.44 -1.97
CA SER A 17 -0.43 -5.09 -2.54
C SER A 17 -1.53 -6.02 -2.05
N SER A 18 -1.23 -7.32 -1.88
CA SER A 18 -2.20 -8.31 -1.39
C SER A 18 -2.58 -8.04 0.07
N LEU A 19 -1.62 -7.77 0.94
CA LEU A 19 -1.89 -7.47 2.35
C LEU A 19 -2.71 -6.20 2.52
N LEU A 20 -2.36 -5.14 1.80
CA LEU A 20 -3.07 -3.86 1.90
C LEU A 20 -4.49 -3.95 1.36
N THR A 21 -4.69 -4.65 0.23
CA THR A 21 -6.03 -4.93 -0.30
C THR A 21 -6.87 -5.75 0.67
N ALA A 22 -6.24 -6.67 1.43
CA ALA A 22 -6.89 -7.41 2.52
C ALA A 22 -7.13 -6.56 3.78
N GLY A 23 -6.82 -5.27 3.75
CA GLY A 23 -7.06 -4.33 4.83
C GLY A 23 -6.07 -4.39 5.99
N GLN A 24 -4.89 -4.98 5.77
CA GLN A 24 -3.85 -5.03 6.79
C GLN A 24 -3.29 -3.65 7.13
N ASN A 25 -2.85 -3.50 8.38
CA ASN A 25 -2.27 -2.25 8.88
C ASN A 25 -1.00 -1.88 8.08
N PRO A 26 -0.92 -0.67 7.47
CA PRO A 26 0.26 -0.23 6.73
C PRO A 26 1.57 -0.27 7.51
N TRP A 27 1.53 -0.06 8.84
CA TRP A 27 2.70 -0.16 9.71
C TRP A 27 3.22 -1.58 9.82
N TYR A 28 2.32 -2.55 9.92
CA TYR A 28 2.69 -3.97 9.89
C TYR A 28 3.30 -4.33 8.53
N VAL A 29 2.70 -3.87 7.43
CA VAL A 29 3.23 -4.13 6.09
C VAL A 29 4.62 -3.50 5.91
N ALA A 30 4.84 -2.27 6.39
CA ALA A 30 6.15 -1.62 6.37
C ALA A 30 7.23 -2.46 7.10
N GLN A 31 6.90 -2.97 8.29
CA GLN A 31 7.78 -3.84 9.06
C GLN A 31 8.12 -5.13 8.32
N GLN A 32 7.14 -5.79 7.68
CA GLN A 32 7.38 -7.00 6.89
C GLN A 32 8.24 -6.75 5.65
N LEU A 33 8.20 -5.53 5.11
CA LEU A 33 9.04 -5.12 3.99
C LEU A 33 10.42 -4.62 4.43
N GLY A 34 10.68 -4.51 5.73
CA GLY A 34 11.91 -3.95 6.27
C GLY A 34 12.07 -2.45 5.97
N HIS A 35 10.97 -1.71 5.90
CA HIS A 35 11.02 -0.25 5.83
C HIS A 35 11.21 0.34 7.22
N GLU A 36 11.90 1.48 7.30
CA GLU A 36 12.03 2.25 8.55
C GLU A 36 10.70 2.89 8.98
N ASP A 37 9.87 3.28 8.01
CA ASP A 37 8.58 3.89 8.22
C ASP A 37 7.54 3.47 7.15
N VAL A 38 6.36 4.09 7.21
CA VAL A 38 5.26 3.83 6.29
C VAL A 38 5.26 4.72 5.04
N GLU A 39 6.14 5.72 4.94
CA GLU A 39 6.09 6.71 3.86
C GLU A 39 6.15 6.03 2.49
N MET A 40 7.10 5.10 2.33
CA MET A 40 7.23 4.26 1.14
C MET A 40 5.97 3.45 0.81
N VAL A 41 5.26 2.98 1.84
CA VAL A 41 4.05 2.17 1.69
C VAL A 41 2.89 3.03 1.19
N PHE A 42 2.65 4.18 1.82
CA PHE A 42 1.61 5.12 1.39
C PHE A 42 1.90 5.69 0.00
N ARG A 43 3.15 6.02 -0.31
CA ARG A 43 3.57 6.55 -1.61
C ARG A 43 3.39 5.53 -2.75
N THR A 44 3.73 4.26 -2.52
CA THR A 44 3.73 3.23 -3.58
C THR A 44 2.37 2.53 -3.71
N TYR A 45 1.70 2.28 -2.59
CA TYR A 45 0.53 1.41 -2.52
C TYR A 45 -0.72 2.10 -1.98
N GLY A 46 -0.71 3.44 -1.82
CA GLY A 46 -1.81 4.20 -1.23
C GLY A 46 -3.19 3.85 -1.79
N LYS A 47 -3.29 3.52 -3.08
CA LYS A 47 -4.55 3.08 -3.72
C LYS A 47 -5.19 1.81 -3.12
N PHE A 48 -4.42 0.98 -2.43
CA PHE A 48 -4.89 -0.26 -1.81
C PHE A 48 -5.07 -0.13 -0.29
N ILE A 49 -4.62 0.98 0.29
CA ILE A 49 -4.75 1.22 1.72
C ILE A 49 -6.17 1.71 1.99
N ARG A 50 -6.78 1.18 3.07
CA ARG A 50 -8.13 1.54 3.50
C ARG A 50 -8.25 3.03 3.84
N GLU A 51 -9.45 3.56 3.67
CA GLU A 51 -9.74 4.99 3.87
C GLU A 51 -9.54 5.47 5.32
N ASP A 52 -9.66 4.59 6.32
CA ASP A 52 -9.42 4.92 7.73
C ASP A 52 -7.95 5.28 8.03
N TYR A 53 -7.02 4.92 7.15
CA TYR A 53 -5.63 5.36 7.20
C TYR A 53 -5.34 6.58 6.31
N MET A 54 -6.30 6.99 5.49
CA MET A 54 -6.13 8.14 4.60
C MET A 54 -6.38 9.45 5.33
N LYS A 55 -5.75 10.52 4.84
CA LYS A 55 -6.15 11.86 5.27
C LYS A 55 -7.60 12.09 4.84
N PRO A 56 -8.49 12.53 5.74
CA PRO A 56 -9.87 12.83 5.38
C PRO A 56 -9.86 13.84 4.24
N ARG A 57 -10.62 13.55 3.19
CA ARG A 57 -10.80 14.51 2.11
C ARG A 57 -11.51 15.72 2.70
N ALA A 58 -10.98 16.92 2.43
CA ALA A 58 -11.66 18.15 2.80
C ALA A 58 -13.03 18.15 2.12
N GLU A 59 -14.09 18.00 2.91
CA GLU A 59 -15.45 18.10 2.41
C GLU A 59 -15.70 19.58 2.13
N PHE A 60 -15.68 19.98 0.86
CA PHE A 60 -16.22 21.27 0.47
C PHE A 60 -17.73 21.18 0.73
N ARG A 61 -18.15 21.65 1.92
CA ARG A 61 -19.56 21.79 2.23
C ARG A 61 -20.14 22.75 1.20
N ASN A 62 -20.92 22.21 0.26
CA ASN A 62 -21.73 23.02 -0.63
C ASN A 62 -22.64 23.85 0.29
N ALA A 63 -22.38 25.16 0.34
CA ALA A 63 -23.22 26.10 1.03
C ALA A 63 -24.48 26.26 0.17
N GLU A 64 -25.59 25.67 0.64
CA GLU A 64 -26.94 26.07 0.22
C GLU A 64 -27.28 27.45 0.79
#